data_AF-A0A662D7D8-F1
#
_entry.id   AF-A0A662D7D8-F1
#
_cell.length_a   1.000
_cell.length_b   1.000
_cell.length_c   1.000
_cell.angle_alpha   90.00
_cell.angle_beta   90.00
_cell.angle_gamma   90.00
#
_symmetry.space_group_name_H-M   'P 1'
#
loop_
_entity.id
_entity.type
_entity.pdbx_description
1 polymer ?
#
loop_
_entity_poly.entity_id
_entity_poly.type
_entity_poly.pdbx_seq_one_letter_code
_entity_poly.pdbx_strand_id
1 'polypeptide(L)'
;MKRFRWAMILFVFALVSAACSSDSTDTTDAAGGGEEVAAADFTLFGAPTGVEGQALEGFLDAYNSETGSNVVYTGSDDFEAPLRIRVDGGDPPAVAFTPQPASICPFADEGALVSLEDMGFDIAQMEANHSKFWMDLGLCDDGEHYGVPWFPNFKSIVFYHEPTFTANGYEIPETWDDMIALSQQIVDDGMTPWCFGFESGGATGWAGTDWLEDIVVRESGGQTYADWFNHDIPFNDPAIVSAFDKFGELFFAAGFVFVGAENVAGVYFADATIPLFQKPEPGCLMLKQGSFIANFFVDAPGYE
;
A
#
# COMPACT_ATOMS: atom_id res chain seq x y z
N MET A 1 -43.11 -31.86 -57.83
CA MET A 1 -41.97 -30.98 -58.16
C MET A 1 -40.88 -31.20 -57.12
N LYS A 2 -39.69 -31.63 -57.59
CA LYS A 2 -38.32 -31.64 -56.99
C LYS A 2 -38.22 -32.05 -55.48
N ARG A 3 -38.00 -33.33 -55.14
CA ARG A 3 -36.74 -34.15 -55.08
C ARG A 3 -35.72 -33.68 -54.02
N PHE A 4 -34.89 -34.47 -53.32
CA PHE A 4 -34.79 -35.83 -52.75
C PHE A 4 -33.29 -35.98 -52.32
N ARG A 5 -32.98 -36.59 -51.15
CA ARG A 5 -31.69 -37.23 -50.69
C ARG A 5 -30.40 -36.38 -50.55
N TRP A 6 -29.69 -36.37 -49.41
CA TRP A 6 -28.79 -37.40 -48.80
C TRP A 6 -27.61 -37.86 -49.69
N ALA A 7 -26.36 -37.57 -49.27
CA ALA A 7 -25.27 -38.54 -49.11
C ALA A 7 -23.94 -37.89 -48.68
N MET A 8 -23.23 -38.60 -47.80
CA MET A 8 -21.86 -38.42 -47.28
C MET A 8 -20.78 -38.22 -48.35
N ILE A 9 -19.62 -37.69 -47.96
CA ILE A 9 -18.28 -38.25 -48.27
C ILE A 9 -17.26 -37.72 -47.23
N LEU A 10 -16.57 -38.67 -46.60
CA LEU A 10 -15.31 -38.51 -45.86
C LEU A 10 -14.18 -38.14 -46.83
N PHE A 11 -13.30 -37.21 -46.47
CA PHE A 11 -11.92 -37.21 -46.97
C PHE A 11 -10.95 -36.65 -45.92
N VAL A 12 -9.90 -37.43 -45.67
CA VAL A 12 -8.72 -37.15 -44.84
C VAL A 12 -7.54 -36.82 -45.77
N PHE A 13 -6.55 -36.09 -45.24
CA PHE A 13 -5.20 -35.76 -45.76
C PHE A 13 -5.15 -34.57 -46.76
N ALA A 14 -4.22 -33.62 -46.68
CA ALA A 14 -2.86 -33.63 -46.13
C ALA A 14 -2.34 -32.23 -45.73
N LEU A 15 -1.33 -32.21 -44.85
CA LEU A 15 -0.37 -31.11 -44.64
C LEU A 15 0.32 -30.72 -45.95
N VAL A 16 0.47 -29.41 -46.21
CA VAL A 16 1.66 -28.83 -46.85
C VAL A 16 1.96 -27.47 -46.19
N SER A 17 3.22 -27.31 -45.83
CA SER A 17 3.86 -26.18 -45.16
C SER A 17 4.23 -25.02 -46.09
N ALA A 18 4.37 -23.85 -45.46
CA ALA A 18 5.15 -22.66 -45.86
C ALA A 18 4.68 -21.83 -47.08
N ALA A 19 4.29 -20.57 -46.84
CA ALA A 19 5.09 -19.37 -47.15
C ALA A 19 4.22 -18.10 -47.08
N CYS A 20 4.81 -17.05 -46.51
CA CYS A 20 4.23 -15.76 -46.16
C CYS A 20 3.54 -15.01 -47.31
N SER A 21 2.50 -14.25 -46.98
CA SER A 21 2.19 -12.99 -47.66
C SER A 21 1.58 -12.02 -46.64
N SER A 22 2.29 -10.91 -46.48
CA SER A 22 2.00 -9.71 -45.71
C SER A 22 0.56 -9.21 -45.83
N ASP A 23 -0.05 -8.87 -44.70
CA ASP A 23 -0.87 -7.67 -44.62
C ASP A 23 -0.64 -6.98 -43.27
N SER A 24 -0.37 -5.69 -43.35
CA SER A 24 0.21 -4.85 -42.31
C SER A 24 -0.84 -4.44 -41.30
N THR A 25 -0.59 -4.66 -40.01
CA THR A 25 -1.26 -3.91 -38.94
C THR A 25 -0.17 -3.42 -38.00
N ASP A 26 0.03 -2.10 -37.98
CA ASP A 26 0.96 -1.40 -37.09
C ASP A 26 0.62 -1.69 -35.64
N THR A 27 1.34 -2.61 -35.03
CA THR A 27 1.62 -2.60 -33.59
C THR A 27 2.99 -1.97 -33.42
N THR A 28 3.04 -0.86 -32.70
CA THR A 28 4.26 -0.24 -32.21
C THR A 28 5.02 -1.25 -31.35
N ASP A 29 5.97 -1.96 -31.97
CA ASP A 29 7.04 -2.65 -31.27
C ASP A 29 7.87 -1.58 -30.55
N ALA A 30 7.66 -1.46 -29.24
CA ALA A 30 8.70 -0.95 -28.36
C ALA A 30 9.83 -1.99 -28.38
N ALA A 31 10.69 -1.90 -29.38
CA ALA A 31 11.97 -2.59 -29.42
C ALA A 31 12.89 -1.95 -28.38
N GLY A 32 12.64 -2.27 -27.10
CA GLY A 32 13.67 -2.20 -26.07
C GLY A 32 14.65 -3.32 -26.36
N GLY A 33 15.84 -2.96 -26.85
CA GLY A 33 16.93 -3.92 -27.00
C GLY A 33 17.21 -4.54 -25.64
N GLY A 34 16.92 -5.84 -25.51
CA GLY A 34 17.30 -6.61 -24.33
C GLY A 34 18.82 -6.70 -24.28
N GLU A 35 19.45 -5.76 -23.58
CA GLU A 35 20.76 -6.01 -23.02
C GLU A 35 20.64 -7.21 -22.07
N GLU A 36 21.55 -8.16 -22.22
CA GLU A 36 21.65 -9.32 -21.34
C GLU A 36 21.94 -8.79 -19.93
N VAL A 37 20.94 -8.82 -19.05
CA VAL A 37 21.09 -8.40 -17.66
C VAL A 37 22.07 -9.35 -17.01
N ALA A 38 23.23 -8.84 -16.59
CA ALA A 38 24.23 -9.65 -15.92
C ALA A 38 23.65 -10.25 -14.63
N ALA A 39 23.98 -11.52 -14.37
CA ALA A 39 23.57 -12.19 -13.14
C ALA A 39 24.04 -11.42 -11.90
N ALA A 40 23.12 -11.18 -10.96
CA ALA A 40 23.36 -10.44 -9.73
C ALA A 40 23.21 -11.36 -8.51
N ASP A 41 23.91 -11.06 -7.41
CA ASP A 41 23.82 -11.81 -6.15
C ASP A 41 23.82 -10.82 -4.98
N PHE A 42 22.64 -10.57 -4.40
CA PHE A 42 22.47 -9.59 -3.32
C PHE A 42 21.15 -9.79 -2.56
N THR A 43 21.04 -9.14 -1.40
CA THR A 43 19.86 -9.23 -0.53
C THR A 43 19.04 -7.94 -0.53
N LEU A 44 17.73 -8.13 -0.47
CA LEU A 44 16.72 -7.08 -0.29
C LEU A 44 16.12 -7.24 1.09
N PHE A 45 15.90 -6.14 1.79
CA PHE A 45 15.21 -6.13 3.07
C PHE A 45 14.07 -5.11 3.02
N GLY A 46 12.90 -5.45 3.53
CA GLY A 46 11.72 -4.58 3.41
C GLY A 46 10.67 -4.78 4.48
N ALA A 47 9.76 -3.81 4.57
CA ALA A 47 8.56 -3.92 5.39
C ALA A 47 7.54 -4.96 4.88
N PRO A 48 7.32 -5.14 3.56
CA PRO A 48 6.29 -6.07 3.08
C PRO A 48 6.47 -7.52 3.57
N THR A 49 5.42 -8.05 4.20
CA THR A 49 5.30 -9.45 4.63
C THR A 49 4.03 -10.07 4.04
N GLY A 50 3.70 -11.30 4.42
CA GLY A 50 2.45 -11.95 3.99
C GLY A 50 2.29 -12.04 2.47
N VAL A 51 1.09 -11.71 1.97
CA VAL A 51 0.76 -11.74 0.54
C VAL A 51 1.65 -10.82 -0.30
N GLU A 52 1.97 -9.63 0.23
CA GLU A 52 2.80 -8.66 -0.49
C GLU A 52 4.26 -9.13 -0.56
N GLY A 53 4.81 -9.63 0.55
CA GLY A 53 6.14 -10.24 0.57
C GLY A 53 6.24 -11.45 -0.38
N GLN A 54 5.22 -12.31 -0.42
CA GLN A 54 5.17 -13.45 -1.34
C GLN A 54 5.10 -13.02 -2.81
N ALA A 55 4.40 -11.92 -3.12
CA ALA A 55 4.38 -11.37 -4.47
C ALA A 55 5.76 -10.87 -4.91
N LEU A 56 6.52 -10.26 -4.00
CA LEU A 56 7.90 -9.83 -4.25
C LEU A 56 8.84 -11.01 -4.45
N GLU A 57 8.75 -12.02 -3.59
CA GLU A 57 9.51 -13.26 -3.73
C GLU A 57 9.21 -13.93 -5.08
N GLY A 58 7.93 -14.02 -5.47
CA GLY A 58 7.54 -14.58 -6.77
C GLY A 58 8.07 -13.78 -7.97
N PHE A 59 8.12 -12.45 -7.87
CA PHE A 59 8.76 -11.60 -8.88
C PHE A 59 10.27 -11.87 -8.97
N LEU A 60 10.95 -11.96 -7.82
CA LEU A 60 12.39 -12.23 -7.76
C LEU A 60 12.73 -13.65 -8.22
N ASP A 61 11.87 -14.64 -7.97
CA ASP A 61 12.04 -16.00 -8.48
C ASP A 61 12.01 -16.03 -10.02
N ALA A 62 11.07 -15.31 -10.63
CA ALA A 62 11.02 -15.17 -12.08
C ALA A 62 12.28 -14.47 -12.62
N TYR A 63 12.66 -13.34 -12.02
CA TYR A 63 13.87 -12.60 -12.36
C TYR A 63 15.13 -13.47 -12.25
N ASN A 64 15.30 -14.18 -11.13
CA ASN A 64 16.43 -15.08 -10.89
C ASN A 64 16.46 -16.23 -11.90
N SER A 65 15.31 -16.81 -12.24
CA SER A 65 15.21 -17.89 -13.23
C SER A 65 15.57 -17.42 -14.64
N GLU A 66 15.23 -16.19 -15.02
CA GLU A 66 15.50 -15.65 -16.36
C GLU A 66 16.94 -15.15 -16.52
N THR A 67 17.51 -14.57 -15.46
CA THR A 67 18.84 -13.92 -15.50
C THR A 67 19.97 -14.79 -14.95
N GLY A 68 19.65 -15.88 -14.25
CA GLY A 68 20.63 -16.65 -13.48
C GLY A 68 21.12 -15.93 -12.22
N SER A 69 20.41 -14.90 -11.77
CA SER A 69 20.69 -14.16 -10.54
C SER A 69 20.31 -14.95 -9.27
N ASN A 70 20.81 -14.51 -8.13
CA ASN A 70 20.45 -14.95 -6.79
C ASN A 70 20.08 -13.74 -5.93
N VAL A 71 18.93 -13.15 -6.20
CA VAL A 71 18.38 -12.02 -5.45
C VAL A 71 17.40 -12.54 -4.42
N VAL A 72 17.64 -12.25 -3.13
CA VAL A 72 16.84 -12.78 -2.02
C VAL A 72 16.17 -11.66 -1.25
N TYR A 73 14.85 -11.70 -1.13
CA TYR A 73 14.07 -10.79 -0.30
C TYR A 73 13.90 -11.31 1.13
N THR A 74 13.83 -10.40 2.10
CA THR A 74 13.45 -10.69 3.47
C THR A 74 12.54 -9.58 3.99
N GLY A 75 11.29 -9.93 4.29
CA GLY A 75 10.31 -9.03 4.90
C GLY A 75 10.42 -8.96 6.43
N SER A 76 9.98 -7.85 7.03
CA SER A 76 9.89 -7.69 8.48
C SER A 76 8.82 -6.67 8.88
N ASP A 77 7.89 -7.07 9.75
CA ASP A 77 6.87 -6.15 10.31
C ASP A 77 7.48 -5.09 11.25
N ASP A 78 8.69 -5.34 11.76
CA ASP A 78 9.46 -4.41 12.59
C ASP A 78 10.54 -3.63 11.79
N PHE A 79 10.50 -3.67 10.45
CA PHE A 79 11.55 -3.27 9.49
C PHE A 79 12.51 -2.14 9.92
N GLU A 80 12.00 -1.01 10.41
CA GLU A 80 12.81 0.19 10.69
C GLU A 80 13.93 -0.07 11.71
N ALA A 81 13.62 -0.77 12.81
CA ALA A 81 14.60 -1.01 13.86
C ALA A 81 15.72 -1.98 13.42
N PRO A 82 15.41 -3.16 12.82
CA PRO A 82 16.42 -4.04 12.24
C PRO A 82 17.23 -3.38 11.12
N LEU A 83 16.62 -2.55 10.26
CA LEU A 83 17.36 -1.84 9.22
C LEU A 83 18.43 -0.95 9.85
N ARG A 84 18.04 -0.10 10.81
CA ARG A 84 18.97 0.79 11.50
C ARG A 84 20.10 0.03 12.20
N ILE A 85 19.78 -1.06 12.89
CA ILE A 85 20.78 -1.92 13.55
C ILE A 85 21.78 -2.50 12.55
N ARG A 86 21.31 -2.96 11.38
CA ARG A 86 22.16 -3.52 10.33
C ARG A 86 23.10 -2.48 9.73
N VAL A 87 22.58 -1.28 9.42
CA VAL A 87 23.39 -0.17 8.92
C VAL A 87 24.44 0.25 9.94
N ASP A 88 24.05 0.51 11.20
CA ASP A 88 24.97 0.90 12.27
C ASP A 88 26.02 -0.19 12.57
N GLY A 89 25.65 -1.46 12.38
CA GLY A 89 26.51 -2.63 12.52
C GLY A 89 27.49 -2.87 11.36
N GLY A 90 27.38 -2.10 10.27
CA GLY A 90 28.20 -2.28 9.07
C GLY A 90 27.84 -3.49 8.21
N ASP A 91 26.58 -3.97 8.32
CA ASP A 91 26.03 -5.09 7.54
C ASP A 91 24.68 -4.69 6.89
N PRO A 92 24.62 -3.58 6.12
CA PRO A 92 23.38 -3.15 5.49
C PRO A 92 22.93 -4.13 4.39
N PRO A 93 21.62 -4.24 4.11
CA PRO A 93 21.15 -4.89 2.88
C PRO A 93 21.65 -4.09 1.67
N ALA A 94 21.74 -4.74 0.50
CA ALA A 94 22.12 -4.03 -0.73
C ALA A 94 21.02 -3.08 -1.22
N VAL A 95 19.75 -3.45 -1.00
CA VAL A 95 18.58 -2.60 -1.27
C VAL A 95 17.60 -2.71 -0.11
N ALA A 96 17.08 -1.58 0.36
CA ALA A 96 16.05 -1.49 1.38
C ALA A 96 14.72 -1.00 0.78
N PHE A 97 13.63 -1.71 1.07
CA PHE A 97 12.27 -1.32 0.70
C PHE A 97 11.60 -0.65 1.90
N THR A 98 11.82 0.66 2.01
CA THR A 98 11.23 1.47 3.08
C THR A 98 9.78 1.85 2.75
N PRO A 99 8.86 1.77 3.73
CA PRO A 99 7.50 2.28 3.59
C PRO A 99 7.41 3.81 3.70
N GLN A 100 8.48 4.49 4.15
CA GLN A 100 8.46 5.91 4.50
C GLN A 100 9.59 6.68 3.81
N PRO A 101 9.30 7.55 2.83
CA PRO A 101 10.33 8.32 2.12
C PRO A 101 11.19 9.20 3.04
N ALA A 102 10.59 9.76 4.11
CA ALA A 102 11.30 10.60 5.07
C ALA A 102 12.44 9.88 5.82
N SER A 103 12.44 8.54 5.83
CA SER A 103 13.53 7.73 6.42
C SER A 103 14.80 7.67 5.57
N ILE A 104 14.72 8.04 4.28
CA ILE A 104 15.81 7.88 3.30
C ILE A 104 16.96 8.87 3.58
N CYS A 105 16.65 10.17 3.67
CA CYS A 105 17.68 11.20 3.77
C CYS A 105 18.57 11.10 5.03
N PRO A 106 18.07 10.70 6.21
CA PRO A 106 18.95 10.42 7.35
C PRO A 106 20.05 9.39 7.06
N PHE A 107 19.78 8.36 6.25
CA PHE A 107 20.82 7.40 5.84
C PHE A 107 21.75 7.97 4.77
N ALA A 108 21.25 8.82 3.88
CA ALA A 108 22.07 9.54 2.90
C ALA A 108 23.06 10.50 3.58
N ASP A 109 22.60 11.29 4.54
CA ASP A 109 23.40 12.24 5.33
C ASP A 109 24.54 11.55 6.10
N GLU A 110 24.32 10.30 6.51
CA GLU A 110 25.31 9.46 7.18
C GLU A 110 26.28 8.77 6.20
N GLY A 111 26.08 8.93 4.89
CA GLY A 111 26.88 8.32 3.83
C GLY A 111 26.63 6.81 3.67
N ALA A 112 25.48 6.31 4.14
CA ALA A 112 25.12 4.89 4.06
C ALA A 112 24.49 4.50 2.71
N LEU A 113 24.15 5.48 1.85
CA LEU A 113 23.51 5.27 0.55
C LEU A 113 24.40 5.76 -0.60
N VAL A 114 24.21 5.17 -1.77
CA VAL A 114 24.78 5.64 -3.04
C VAL A 114 23.65 6.33 -3.81
N SER A 115 23.90 7.54 -4.34
CA SER A 115 22.87 8.26 -5.09
C SER A 115 22.60 7.60 -6.44
N LEU A 116 21.40 7.80 -6.98
CA LEU A 116 21.02 7.33 -8.30
C LEU A 116 21.89 7.98 -9.38
N GLU A 117 22.27 9.25 -9.21
CA GLU A 117 23.18 9.97 -10.09
C GLU A 117 24.57 9.33 -10.11
N ASP A 118 25.14 8.97 -8.95
CA ASP A 118 26.43 8.27 -8.84
C ASP A 118 26.38 6.85 -9.44
N MET A 119 25.21 6.21 -9.37
CA MET A 119 24.93 4.95 -10.06
C MET A 119 24.75 5.12 -11.59
N GLY A 120 24.66 6.37 -12.08
CA GLY A 120 24.55 6.69 -13.50
C GLY A 120 23.11 6.68 -14.04
N PHE A 121 22.09 6.75 -13.19
CA PHE A 121 20.71 6.89 -13.63
C PHE A 121 20.46 8.26 -14.26
N ASP A 122 19.70 8.29 -15.36
CA ASP A 122 19.22 9.53 -15.97
C ASP A 122 17.98 10.02 -15.22
N ILE A 123 18.18 10.90 -14.25
CA ILE A 123 17.09 11.47 -13.43
C ILE A 123 16.05 12.17 -14.28
N ALA A 124 16.43 12.89 -15.34
CA ALA A 124 15.48 13.57 -16.21
C ALA A 124 14.58 12.57 -16.95
N GLN A 125 15.15 11.43 -17.37
CA GLN A 125 14.36 10.33 -17.94
C GLN A 125 13.46 9.69 -16.89
N MET A 126 13.94 9.48 -15.66
CA MET A 126 13.12 8.94 -14.58
C MET A 126 11.96 9.87 -14.22
N GLU A 127 12.19 11.19 -14.11
CA GLU A 127 11.14 12.19 -13.92
C GLU A 127 10.15 12.22 -15.10
N ALA A 128 10.61 11.99 -16.34
CA ALA A 128 9.71 11.90 -17.50
C ALA A 128 8.80 10.65 -17.43
N ASN A 129 9.33 9.54 -16.91
CA ASN A 129 8.61 8.27 -16.79
C ASN A 129 7.70 8.21 -15.55
N HIS A 130 8.14 8.80 -14.44
CA HIS A 130 7.52 8.67 -13.12
C HIS A 130 7.05 10.00 -12.54
N SER A 131 7.16 11.12 -13.24
CA SER A 131 6.95 12.49 -12.73
C SER A 131 7.98 12.95 -11.69
N LYS A 132 8.26 14.25 -11.71
CA LYS A 132 9.09 14.92 -10.72
C LYS A 132 8.59 14.74 -9.28
N PHE A 133 7.28 14.80 -9.06
CA PHE A 133 6.69 14.65 -7.72
C PHE A 133 7.12 13.35 -7.04
N TRP A 134 7.11 12.24 -7.77
CA TRP A 134 7.48 10.94 -7.19
C TRP A 134 8.98 10.85 -6.97
N MET A 135 9.80 11.29 -7.93
CA MET A 135 11.26 11.29 -7.76
C MET A 135 11.71 12.16 -6.59
N ASP A 136 11.08 13.32 -6.39
CA ASP A 136 11.40 14.24 -5.29
C ASP A 136 11.17 13.65 -3.90
N LEU A 137 10.44 12.54 -3.76
CA LEU A 137 10.32 11.85 -2.47
C LEU A 137 11.64 11.23 -1.99
N GLY A 138 12.57 10.97 -2.90
CA GLY A 138 13.92 10.48 -2.59
C GLY A 138 15.00 11.54 -2.74
N LEU A 139 14.64 12.80 -3.02
CA LEU A 139 15.56 13.91 -3.17
C LEU A 139 15.96 14.45 -1.79
N CYS A 140 17.26 14.48 -1.51
CA CYS A 140 17.80 14.97 -0.24
C CYS A 140 18.42 16.37 -0.37
N ASP A 141 18.82 16.95 0.76
CA ASP A 141 19.29 18.35 0.85
C ASP A 141 20.57 18.64 0.05
N ASP A 142 21.34 17.61 -0.27
CA ASP A 142 22.53 17.69 -1.13
C ASP A 142 22.18 17.80 -2.63
N GLY A 143 20.91 17.64 -2.99
CA GLY A 143 20.40 17.74 -4.35
C GLY A 143 20.43 16.44 -5.14
N GLU A 144 20.72 15.31 -4.47
CA GLU A 144 20.84 13.98 -5.08
C GLU A 144 19.65 13.08 -4.71
N HIS A 145 19.38 12.06 -5.54
CA HIS A 145 18.27 11.13 -5.32
C HIS A 145 18.76 9.81 -4.73
N TYR A 146 18.09 9.35 -3.67
CA TYR A 146 18.49 8.15 -2.92
C TYR A 146 17.43 7.06 -2.88
N GLY A 147 16.36 7.19 -3.67
CA GLY A 147 15.28 6.21 -3.71
C GLY A 147 14.48 6.25 -4.99
N VAL A 148 13.94 5.09 -5.37
CA VAL A 148 13.01 4.95 -6.49
C VAL A 148 11.64 4.56 -5.93
N PRO A 149 10.61 5.40 -6.07
CA PRO A 149 9.26 5.04 -5.70
C PRO A 149 8.75 3.89 -6.57
N TRP A 150 8.22 2.84 -5.94
CA TRP A 150 7.77 1.65 -6.67
C TRP A 150 6.25 1.49 -6.76
N PHE A 151 5.52 1.82 -5.70
CA PHE A 151 4.07 1.86 -5.66
C PHE A 151 3.60 2.77 -4.51
N PRO A 152 2.50 3.53 -4.69
CA PRO A 152 1.94 4.36 -3.64
C PRO A 152 0.87 3.62 -2.83
N ASN A 153 0.74 3.98 -1.56
CA ASN A 153 -0.41 3.66 -0.72
C ASN A 153 -1.25 4.90 -0.46
N PHE A 154 -2.57 4.77 -0.56
CA PHE A 154 -3.52 5.82 -0.21
C PHE A 154 -3.93 5.65 1.25
N LYS A 155 -3.65 6.64 2.10
CA LYS A 155 -3.83 6.56 3.57
C LYS A 155 -5.17 7.07 4.10
N SER A 156 -5.91 7.83 3.29
CA SER A 156 -7.18 8.46 3.66
C SER A 156 -8.41 7.66 3.20
N ILE A 157 -8.41 6.34 3.41
CA ILE A 157 -9.51 5.44 2.97
C ILE A 157 -10.28 4.91 4.17
N VAL A 158 -11.61 4.94 4.06
CA VAL A 158 -12.53 4.21 4.94
C VAL A 158 -13.15 3.06 4.17
N PHE A 159 -12.91 1.85 4.64
CA PHE A 159 -13.56 0.61 4.20
C PHE A 159 -14.82 0.38 5.02
N TYR A 160 -15.84 -0.24 4.43
CA TYR A 160 -17.09 -0.53 5.13
C TYR A 160 -17.71 -1.87 4.72
N HIS A 161 -18.52 -2.45 5.60
CA HIS A 161 -19.21 -3.72 5.37
C HIS A 161 -20.49 -3.52 4.53
N GLU A 162 -20.34 -3.61 3.20
CA GLU A 162 -21.39 -3.35 2.20
C GLU A 162 -22.71 -4.11 2.46
N PRO A 163 -22.72 -5.42 2.82
CA PRO A 163 -23.97 -6.13 3.05
C PRO A 163 -24.81 -5.53 4.19
N THR A 164 -24.17 -5.11 5.29
CA THR A 164 -24.87 -4.50 6.44
C THR A 164 -25.33 -3.10 6.11
N PHE A 165 -24.51 -2.30 5.40
CA PHE A 165 -24.91 -0.98 4.93
C PHE A 165 -26.15 -1.05 4.03
N THR A 166 -26.15 -1.98 3.08
CA THR A 166 -27.28 -2.20 2.16
C THR A 166 -28.54 -2.67 2.90
N ALA A 167 -28.40 -3.62 3.83
CA ALA A 167 -29.54 -4.18 4.57
C ALA A 167 -30.24 -3.15 5.48
N ASN A 168 -29.47 -2.23 6.07
CA ASN A 168 -30.00 -1.19 6.97
C ASN A 168 -30.28 0.14 6.27
N GLY A 169 -29.90 0.28 4.99
CA GLY A 169 -30.12 1.50 4.21
C GLY A 169 -29.25 2.67 4.67
N TYR A 170 -28.03 2.40 5.13
CA TYR A 170 -27.07 3.44 5.50
C TYR A 170 -26.53 4.14 4.26
N GLU A 171 -26.47 5.47 4.31
CA GLU A 171 -25.83 6.29 3.30
C GLU A 171 -24.35 6.50 3.62
N ILE A 172 -23.52 6.63 2.59
CA ILE A 172 -22.08 6.91 2.77
C ILE A 172 -21.94 8.36 3.23
N PRO A 173 -21.25 8.64 4.36
CA PRO A 173 -21.14 9.99 4.88
C PRO A 173 -20.23 10.86 4.00
N GLU A 174 -20.66 12.07 3.69
CA GLU A 174 -19.89 13.03 2.88
C GLU A 174 -19.11 14.04 3.73
N THR A 175 -19.52 14.21 4.99
CA THR A 175 -18.89 15.13 5.94
C THR A 175 -18.54 14.44 7.26
N TRP A 176 -17.70 15.10 8.07
CA TRP A 176 -17.39 14.60 9.41
C TRP A 176 -18.64 14.46 10.28
N ASP A 177 -19.54 15.46 10.24
CA ASP A 177 -20.75 15.45 11.04
C ASP A 177 -21.69 14.31 10.61
N ASP A 178 -21.79 14.05 9.30
CA ASP A 178 -22.54 12.90 8.78
C ASP A 178 -21.91 11.57 9.24
N MET A 179 -20.58 11.50 9.29
CA MET A 179 -19.86 10.30 9.75
C MET A 179 -20.10 10.03 11.24
N ILE A 180 -20.13 11.06 12.08
CA ILE A 180 -20.48 10.95 13.50
C ILE A 180 -21.96 10.55 13.65
N ALA A 181 -22.86 11.17 12.88
CA ALA A 181 -24.28 10.87 12.92
C ALA A 181 -24.58 9.42 12.50
N LEU A 182 -23.94 8.95 11.41
CA LEU A 182 -24.03 7.55 10.97
C LEU A 182 -23.47 6.60 12.04
N SER A 183 -22.33 6.95 12.64
CA SER A 183 -21.74 6.14 13.70
C SER A 183 -22.69 6.00 14.90
N GLN A 184 -23.39 7.08 15.28
CA GLN A 184 -24.40 7.03 16.32
C GLN A 184 -25.61 6.19 15.91
N GLN A 185 -26.08 6.31 14.68
CA GLN A 185 -27.18 5.49 14.16
C GLN A 185 -26.84 3.99 14.24
N ILE A 186 -25.61 3.61 13.86
CA ILE A 186 -25.14 2.22 13.94
C ILE A 186 -25.18 1.70 15.39
N VAL A 187 -24.79 2.53 16.36
CA VAL A 187 -24.88 2.19 17.79
C VAL A 187 -26.33 2.05 18.25
N ASP A 188 -27.21 2.95 17.84
CA ASP A 188 -28.64 2.91 18.18
C ASP A 188 -29.33 1.66 17.60
N ASP A 189 -28.86 1.18 16.45
CA ASP A 189 -29.29 -0.07 15.80
C ASP A 189 -28.65 -1.32 16.44
N GLY A 190 -27.82 -1.16 17.47
CA GLY A 190 -27.23 -2.24 18.27
C GLY A 190 -25.95 -2.85 17.68
N MET A 191 -25.29 -2.16 16.76
CA MET A 191 -24.04 -2.57 16.12
C MET A 191 -22.89 -1.64 16.53
N THR A 192 -21.66 -1.96 16.12
CA THR A 192 -20.49 -1.12 16.38
C THR A 192 -19.98 -0.50 15.08
N PRO A 193 -19.79 0.82 14.98
CA PRO A 193 -19.36 1.44 13.74
C PRO A 193 -17.90 1.14 13.40
N TRP A 194 -16.95 1.26 14.33
CA TRP A 194 -15.53 1.30 13.97
C TRP A 194 -14.70 0.13 14.47
N CYS A 195 -13.89 -0.38 13.54
CA CYS A 195 -12.75 -1.24 13.76
C CYS A 195 -11.50 -0.39 13.93
N PHE A 196 -10.67 -0.72 14.92
CA PHE A 196 -9.41 -0.04 15.20
C PHE A 196 -8.36 -1.04 15.66
N GLY A 197 -7.11 -0.83 15.26
CA GLY A 197 -5.94 -1.51 15.78
C GLY A 197 -4.71 -0.65 15.58
N PHE A 198 -3.96 -0.42 16.66
CA PHE A 198 -2.76 0.44 16.66
C PHE A 198 -1.48 -0.33 16.93
N GLU A 199 -1.57 -1.58 17.39
CA GLU A 199 -0.39 -2.39 17.67
C GLU A 199 0.33 -2.72 16.36
N SER A 200 1.65 -2.55 16.37
CA SER A 200 2.54 -2.77 15.22
C SER A 200 3.99 -2.89 15.70
N GLY A 201 4.23 -3.66 16.76
CA GLY A 201 5.55 -3.84 17.36
C GLY A 201 6.19 -2.50 17.72
N GLY A 202 7.41 -2.27 17.24
CA GLY A 202 8.15 -1.01 17.46
C GLY A 202 7.48 0.24 16.91
N ALA A 203 6.55 0.09 15.96
CA ALA A 203 5.83 1.20 15.32
C ALA A 203 4.41 1.42 15.90
N THR A 204 4.05 0.73 16.99
CA THR A 204 2.72 0.84 17.61
C THR A 204 2.26 2.30 17.75
N GLY A 205 1.08 2.60 17.19
CA GLY A 205 0.47 3.93 17.18
C GLY A 205 0.39 4.59 15.79
N TRP A 206 1.16 4.15 14.79
CA TRP A 206 1.17 4.79 13.46
C TRP A 206 -0.23 4.82 12.80
N ALA A 207 -1.04 3.78 12.98
CA ALA A 207 -2.40 3.76 12.41
C ALA A 207 -3.32 4.83 13.05
N GLY A 208 -2.99 5.28 14.26
CA GLY A 208 -3.66 6.41 14.90
C GLY A 208 -3.18 7.76 14.37
N THR A 209 -1.90 7.89 13.99
CA THR A 209 -1.40 9.14 13.40
C THR A 209 -2.07 9.39 12.06
N ASP A 210 -2.30 8.36 11.25
CA ASP A 210 -3.00 8.51 9.96
C ASP A 210 -4.35 9.25 10.14
N TRP A 211 -5.10 9.05 11.24
CA TRP A 211 -6.35 9.79 11.52
C TRP A 211 -6.10 11.27 11.79
N LEU A 212 -5.10 11.57 12.63
CA LEU A 212 -4.77 12.93 13.00
C LEU A 212 -4.27 13.72 11.79
N GLU A 213 -3.39 13.12 11.01
CA GLU A 213 -2.81 13.72 9.79
C GLU A 213 -3.90 14.06 8.78
N ASP A 214 -4.86 13.15 8.56
CA ASP A 214 -6.02 13.41 7.69
C ASP A 214 -6.86 14.59 8.20
N ILE A 215 -7.14 14.63 9.51
CA ILE A 215 -7.93 15.74 10.09
C ILE A 215 -7.18 17.06 9.97
N VAL A 216 -5.88 17.10 10.25
CA VAL A 216 -5.06 18.31 10.09
C VAL A 216 -5.10 18.80 8.64
N VAL A 217 -4.89 17.91 7.67
CA VAL A 217 -4.93 18.26 6.25
C VAL A 217 -6.31 18.77 5.83
N ARG A 218 -7.39 18.14 6.29
CA ARG A 218 -8.78 18.50 5.92
C ARG A 218 -9.26 19.79 6.57
N GLU A 219 -8.87 20.06 7.82
CA GLU A 219 -9.34 21.22 8.57
C GLU A 219 -8.41 22.42 8.51
N SER A 220 -7.10 22.17 8.51
CA SER A 220 -6.07 23.21 8.60
C SER A 220 -5.23 23.35 7.33
N GLY A 221 -5.41 22.44 6.36
CA GLY A 221 -4.76 22.50 5.06
C GLY A 221 -3.36 21.87 5.02
N GLY A 222 -2.93 21.52 3.81
CA GLY A 222 -1.64 20.83 3.58
C GLY A 222 -0.41 21.64 4.00
N GLN A 223 -0.46 22.98 3.98
CA GLN A 223 0.66 23.80 4.46
C GLN A 223 0.84 23.66 5.97
N THR A 224 -0.24 23.70 6.75
CA THR A 224 -0.17 23.51 8.22
C THR A 224 0.40 22.13 8.54
N TYR A 225 0.00 21.11 7.79
CA TYR A 225 0.58 19.77 7.92
C TYR A 225 2.09 19.75 7.61
N ALA A 226 2.51 20.39 6.50
CA ALA A 226 3.91 20.48 6.13
C ALA A 226 4.74 21.25 7.18
N ASP A 227 4.24 22.37 7.69
CA ASP A 227 4.88 23.15 8.75
C ASP A 227 5.00 22.33 10.04
N TRP A 228 4.01 21.48 10.34
CA TRP A 228 4.05 20.58 11.50
C TRP A 228 5.11 19.50 11.33
N PHE A 229 5.14 18.84 10.17
CA PHE A 229 6.13 17.82 9.81
C PHE A 229 7.57 18.38 9.84
N ASN A 230 7.78 19.58 9.28
CA ASN A 230 9.07 20.25 9.25
C ASN A 230 9.47 20.89 10.60
N HIS A 231 8.64 20.78 11.63
CA HIS A 231 8.82 21.44 12.93
C HIS A 231 8.86 22.98 12.88
N ASP A 232 8.30 23.60 11.84
CA ASP A 232 8.13 25.05 11.75
C ASP A 232 7.02 25.56 12.69
N ILE A 233 6.09 24.68 13.07
CA ILE A 233 5.13 24.88 14.17
C ILE A 233 5.31 23.81 15.27
N PRO A 234 4.99 24.12 16.54
CA PRO A 234 5.16 23.15 17.62
C PRO A 234 4.10 22.04 17.56
N PHE A 235 4.40 20.87 18.14
CA PHE A 235 3.47 19.74 18.21
C PHE A 235 2.16 20.03 18.95
N ASN A 236 2.13 21.05 19.80
CA ASN A 236 0.94 21.49 20.50
C ASN A 236 0.34 22.78 19.90
N ASP A 237 0.62 23.06 18.62
CA ASP A 237 -0.06 24.12 17.89
C ASP A 237 -1.59 23.93 17.97
N PRO A 238 -2.39 25.01 18.11
CA PRO A 238 -3.84 24.92 18.22
C PRO A 238 -4.52 24.09 17.12
N ALA A 239 -3.99 24.11 15.89
CA ALA A 239 -4.52 23.29 14.79
C ALA A 239 -4.37 21.79 15.06
N ILE A 240 -3.23 21.39 15.64
CA ILE A 240 -2.94 20.00 15.98
C ILE A 240 -3.77 19.56 17.18
N VAL A 241 -3.86 20.40 18.21
CA VAL A 241 -4.74 20.13 19.37
C VAL A 241 -6.19 19.94 18.95
N SER A 242 -6.70 20.81 18.05
CA SER A 242 -8.05 20.68 17.48
C SER A 242 -8.25 19.35 16.75
N ALA A 243 -7.24 18.86 16.02
CA ALA A 243 -7.31 17.57 15.36
C ALA A 243 -7.37 16.40 16.35
N PHE A 244 -6.61 16.47 17.46
CA PHE A 244 -6.70 15.50 18.55
C PHE A 244 -8.08 15.51 19.22
N ASP A 245 -8.63 16.70 19.52
CA ASP A 245 -9.97 16.83 20.11
C ASP A 245 -11.02 16.22 19.18
N LYS A 246 -10.97 16.55 17.89
CA LYS A 246 -11.89 16.04 16.87
C LYS A 246 -11.79 14.54 16.70
N PHE A 247 -10.58 13.98 16.63
CA PHE A 247 -10.41 12.52 16.60
C PHE A 247 -10.96 11.87 17.89
N GLY A 248 -10.72 12.51 19.04
CA GLY A 248 -11.23 12.07 20.34
C GLY A 248 -12.76 12.00 20.42
N GLU A 249 -13.49 12.90 19.75
CA GLU A 249 -14.96 12.86 19.67
C GLU A 249 -15.46 11.55 19.06
N LEU A 250 -14.78 11.03 18.03
CA LEU A 250 -15.11 9.75 17.41
C LEU A 250 -14.56 8.57 18.21
N PHE A 251 -13.28 8.64 18.55
CA PHE A 251 -12.54 7.51 19.12
C PHE A 251 -13.00 7.15 20.53
N PHE A 252 -13.37 8.14 21.35
CA PHE A 252 -13.84 7.92 22.72
C PHE A 252 -15.37 7.93 22.87
N ALA A 253 -16.12 8.05 21.77
CA ALA A 253 -17.58 7.95 21.83
C ALA A 253 -18.02 6.55 22.29
N ALA A 254 -19.03 6.53 23.16
CA ALA A 254 -19.52 5.29 23.76
C ALA A 254 -20.09 4.36 22.70
N GLY A 255 -19.56 3.14 22.61
CA GLY A 255 -20.01 2.12 21.66
C GLY A 255 -19.45 2.28 20.24
N PHE A 256 -18.64 3.30 19.96
CA PHE A 256 -18.12 3.50 18.60
C PHE A 256 -17.03 2.51 18.22
N VAL A 257 -16.20 2.09 19.18
CA VAL A 257 -15.03 1.24 18.94
C VAL A 257 -15.29 -0.18 19.43
N PHE A 258 -15.15 -1.16 18.54
CA PHE A 258 -15.50 -2.58 18.80
C PHE A 258 -14.86 -3.16 20.06
N VAL A 259 -13.58 -2.87 20.27
CA VAL A 259 -12.81 -3.36 21.42
C VAL A 259 -12.79 -2.37 22.60
N GLY A 260 -13.43 -1.22 22.48
CA GLY A 260 -13.22 -0.07 23.37
C GLY A 260 -11.87 0.61 23.11
N ALA A 261 -11.87 1.95 23.15
CA ALA A 261 -10.71 2.79 22.83
C ALA A 261 -9.44 2.43 23.64
N GLU A 262 -9.62 2.05 24.90
CA GLU A 262 -8.55 1.69 25.82
C GLU A 262 -7.79 0.40 25.45
N ASN A 263 -8.39 -0.47 24.63
CA ASN A 263 -7.79 -1.76 24.24
C ASN A 263 -7.16 -1.72 22.85
N VAL A 264 -7.40 -0.66 22.06
CA VAL A 264 -6.95 -0.55 20.66
C VAL A 264 -5.42 -0.66 20.52
N ALA A 265 -4.67 -0.16 21.50
CA ALA A 265 -3.21 -0.23 21.51
C ALA A 265 -2.66 -1.67 21.60
N GLY A 266 -3.50 -2.66 21.97
CA GLY A 266 -3.14 -4.07 21.99
C GLY A 266 -3.71 -4.88 20.82
N VAL A 267 -4.40 -4.24 19.86
CA VAL A 267 -4.95 -4.89 18.67
C VAL A 267 -3.99 -4.64 17.50
N TYR A 268 -3.45 -5.72 16.94
CA TYR A 268 -2.60 -5.65 15.76
C TYR A 268 -3.35 -4.98 14.61
N PHE A 269 -2.71 -4.03 13.92
CA PHE A 269 -3.39 -3.21 12.92
C PHE A 269 -4.02 -4.04 11.80
N ALA A 270 -3.39 -5.16 11.41
CA ALA A 270 -3.93 -6.05 10.38
C ALA A 270 -5.12 -6.87 10.90
N ASP A 271 -5.07 -7.29 12.17
CA ASP A 271 -6.16 -8.03 12.82
C ASP A 271 -7.41 -7.15 13.02
N ALA A 272 -7.27 -5.82 12.98
CA ALA A 272 -8.42 -4.90 12.99
C ALA A 272 -9.36 -5.09 11.78
N THR A 273 -8.92 -5.81 10.74
CA THR A 273 -9.78 -6.21 9.61
C THR A 273 -10.71 -7.37 9.94
N ILE A 274 -10.32 -8.26 10.86
CA ILE A 274 -11.04 -9.50 11.15
C ILE A 274 -12.51 -9.25 11.55
N PRO A 275 -12.82 -8.29 12.44
CA PRO A 275 -14.19 -8.05 12.83
C PRO A 275 -15.10 -7.58 11.68
N LEU A 276 -14.57 -7.01 10.59
CA LEU A 276 -15.37 -6.65 9.41
C LEU A 276 -16.00 -7.87 8.74
N PHE A 277 -15.35 -9.03 8.82
CA PHE A 277 -15.75 -10.25 8.11
C PHE A 277 -16.28 -11.34 9.05
N GLN A 278 -16.40 -11.03 10.35
CA GLN A 278 -16.91 -11.95 11.35
C GLN A 278 -18.34 -12.41 11.03
N LYS A 279 -18.65 -13.69 11.30
CA LYS A 279 -19.98 -14.30 11.10
C LYS A 279 -20.59 -14.75 12.45
N PRO A 280 -21.94 -14.78 12.60
CA PRO A 280 -22.95 -14.46 11.59
C PRO A 280 -23.12 -12.97 11.30
N GLU A 281 -22.71 -12.11 12.24
CA GLU A 281 -22.74 -10.64 12.10
C GLU A 281 -21.32 -10.09 12.28
N PRO A 282 -20.96 -9.01 11.57
CA PRO A 282 -19.66 -8.35 11.73
C PRO A 282 -19.53 -7.75 13.13
N GLY A 283 -18.31 -7.75 13.67
CA GLY A 283 -18.00 -7.09 14.94
C GLY A 283 -18.03 -5.57 14.84
N CYS A 284 -17.60 -5.01 13.71
CA CYS A 284 -17.74 -3.59 13.38
C CYS A 284 -17.94 -3.38 11.89
N LEU A 285 -18.39 -2.18 11.50
CA LEU A 285 -18.87 -1.93 10.14
C LEU A 285 -17.94 -1.09 9.27
N MET A 286 -16.99 -0.35 9.85
CA MET A 286 -16.09 0.57 9.15
C MET A 286 -14.67 0.46 9.69
N LEU A 287 -13.67 0.61 8.81
CA LEU A 287 -12.25 0.62 9.14
C LEU A 287 -11.56 1.70 8.33
N LYS A 288 -10.83 2.59 9.00
CA LYS A 288 -9.96 3.55 8.34
C LYS A 288 -8.54 2.99 8.29
N GLN A 289 -7.98 2.83 7.09
CA GLN A 289 -6.63 2.32 6.91
C GLN A 289 -6.10 2.61 5.50
N GLY A 290 -4.80 2.46 5.30
CA GLY A 290 -4.17 2.53 3.98
C GLY A 290 -4.67 1.46 2.99
N SER A 291 -4.58 1.76 1.70
CA SER A 291 -5.02 0.85 0.61
C SER A 291 -4.45 -0.56 0.69
N PHE A 292 -3.21 -0.72 1.19
CA PHE A 292 -2.57 -2.02 1.36
C PHE A 292 -3.34 -2.97 2.29
N ILE A 293 -4.21 -2.45 3.17
CA ILE A 293 -4.94 -3.28 4.14
C ILE A 293 -5.81 -4.34 3.46
N ALA A 294 -6.23 -4.08 2.22
CA ALA A 294 -6.99 -5.05 1.43
C ALA A 294 -6.25 -6.37 1.23
N ASN A 295 -4.90 -6.36 1.28
CA ASN A 295 -4.09 -7.57 1.23
C ASN A 295 -4.29 -8.49 2.44
N PHE A 296 -4.79 -7.97 3.56
CA PHE A 296 -5.07 -8.73 4.78
C PHE A 296 -6.53 -9.22 4.86
N PHE A 297 -7.43 -8.71 4.00
CA PHE A 297 -8.83 -9.15 4.00
C PHE A 297 -8.96 -10.64 3.67
N VAL A 298 -8.12 -11.15 2.77
CA VAL A 298 -8.11 -12.56 2.37
C VAL A 298 -7.71 -13.50 3.51
N ASP A 299 -7.00 -12.98 4.52
CA ASP A 299 -6.58 -13.73 5.69
C ASP A 299 -7.64 -13.69 6.80
N ALA A 300 -8.62 -12.79 6.70
CA ALA A 300 -9.69 -12.65 7.68
C ALA A 300 -10.66 -13.86 7.63
N PRO A 301 -10.89 -14.56 8.76
CA PRO A 301 -11.85 -15.64 8.82
C PRO A 301 -13.26 -15.17 8.44
N GLY A 302 -13.81 -15.71 7.36
CA GLY A 302 -15.16 -15.37 6.87
C GLY A 302 -15.19 -14.48 5.64
N TYR A 303 -14.04 -14.03 5.13
CA TYR A 303 -13.91 -13.38 3.83
C TYR A 303 -14.34 -14.33 2.70
N GLU A 304 -15.25 -13.87 1.83
CA GLU A 304 -15.81 -14.59 0.66
C GLU A 304 -15.85 -13.70 -0.58
#